data_AF-A0A2G9QB53-F1
#
_entry.id   AF-A0A2G9QB53-F1
#
_cell.length_a   1.000
_cell.length_b   1.000
_cell.length_c   1.000
_cell.angle_alpha   90.00
_cell.angle_beta   90.00
_cell.angle_gamma   90.00
#
_symmetry.space_group_name_H-M   'P 1'
#
loop_
_entity.id
_entity.type
_entity.pdbx_description
1 polymer ?
#
loop_
_entity_poly.entity_id
_entity_poly.type
_entity_poly.pdbx_seq_one_letter_code
_entity_poly.pdbx_strand_id
1 'polypeptide(L)'
;MLNALTFPGTQKQQMSEKQVVGIFSRSPQRDYYWLQDLLKSGALQSYVQEVKYGYILECDWRPFRRVVSECTFGVLYHSKRNGRAFITDVPGSLYDSHLNHLSARLGKKNVLVVIDDMEDPSAEEKARILEKQPSLRKLTGGVLLFGRDKTYTLNHRKENNN
;
A
#
# COMPACT_ATOMS: atom_id res chain seq x y z
N MET A 1 12.05 -37.78 -43.45
CA MET A 1 12.17 -36.33 -43.66
C MET A 1 11.00 -35.65 -42.94
N LEU A 2 11.33 -34.72 -42.02
CA LEU A 2 10.62 -33.52 -41.53
C LEU A 2 9.06 -33.55 -41.38
N ASN A 3 8.39 -33.11 -40.31
CA ASN A 3 8.75 -32.30 -39.12
C ASN A 3 7.71 -32.53 -38.01
N ALA A 4 8.17 -32.61 -36.75
CA ALA A 4 7.35 -32.36 -35.57
C ALA A 4 7.36 -30.85 -35.28
N LEU A 5 6.19 -30.22 -35.20
CA LEU A 5 6.05 -28.86 -34.70
C LEU A 5 6.10 -28.90 -33.17
N THR A 6 7.29 -28.64 -32.63
CA THR A 6 7.49 -28.32 -31.22
C THR A 6 6.93 -26.94 -30.94
N PHE A 7 5.91 -26.83 -30.09
CA PHE A 7 5.46 -25.56 -29.54
C PHE A 7 6.53 -25.07 -28.53
N PRO A 8 7.16 -23.91 -28.76
CA PRO A 8 8.11 -23.37 -27.81
C PRO A 8 7.36 -22.60 -26.71
N GLY A 9 7.62 -22.98 -25.47
CA GLY A 9 7.38 -22.09 -24.33
C GLY A 9 6.08 -22.36 -23.58
N THR A 10 6.05 -23.46 -22.83
CA THR A 10 5.53 -23.41 -21.47
C THR A 10 6.34 -22.36 -20.70
N GLN A 11 5.99 -21.08 -20.85
CA GLN A 11 6.33 -20.12 -19.83
C GLN A 11 5.54 -20.56 -18.61
N LYS A 12 6.21 -21.31 -17.72
CA LYS A 12 5.85 -21.32 -16.30
C LYS A 12 5.63 -19.85 -15.97
N GLN A 13 4.37 -19.44 -15.81
CA GLN A 13 4.08 -18.21 -15.08
C GLN A 13 4.85 -18.37 -13.78
N GLN A 14 5.92 -17.59 -13.64
CA GLN A 14 6.67 -17.53 -12.41
C GLN A 14 5.66 -16.94 -11.43
N MET A 15 4.95 -17.80 -10.71
CA MET A 15 4.02 -17.36 -9.68
C MET A 15 4.85 -16.48 -8.76
N SER A 16 4.60 -15.18 -8.76
CA SER A 16 5.17 -14.29 -7.76
C SER A 16 4.81 -14.90 -6.42
N GLU A 17 5.81 -15.16 -5.57
CA GLU A 17 5.55 -15.67 -4.23
C GLU A 17 4.50 -14.79 -3.55
N LYS A 18 3.52 -15.42 -2.91
CA LYS A 18 2.49 -14.68 -2.19
C LYS A 18 3.16 -13.79 -1.15
N GLN A 19 2.65 -12.57 -1.01
CA GLN A 19 3.26 -11.55 -0.17
C GLN A 19 2.75 -11.65 1.27
N VAL A 20 3.65 -11.43 2.23
CA VAL A 20 3.26 -11.15 3.63
C VAL A 20 3.10 -9.63 3.75
N VAL A 21 1.85 -9.19 3.85
CA VAL A 21 1.50 -7.76 3.82
C VAL A 21 1.36 -7.22 5.24
N GLY A 22 2.16 -6.23 5.59
CA GLY A 22 2.01 -5.49 6.85
C GLY A 22 1.16 -4.23 6.64
N ILE A 23 0.08 -4.07 7.42
CA ILE A 23 -0.64 -2.79 7.52
C ILE A 23 -0.13 -2.05 8.75
N PHE A 24 0.44 -0.86 8.53
CA PHE A 24 1.06 -0.03 9.56
C PHE A 24 0.24 1.24 9.76
N SER A 25 -0.27 1.47 10.96
CA SER A 25 -1.22 2.54 11.21
C SER A 25 -1.24 3.02 12.65
N ARG A 26 -1.65 4.29 12.85
CA ARG A 26 -2.06 4.83 14.16
C ARG A 26 -3.56 4.66 14.43
N SER A 27 -4.33 4.34 13.40
CA SER A 27 -5.76 4.05 13.51
C SER A 27 -6.00 2.64 14.06
N PRO A 28 -7.10 2.44 14.81
CA PRO A 28 -7.58 1.09 15.09
C PRO A 28 -7.96 0.35 13.81
N GLN A 29 -7.85 -0.99 13.83
CA GLN A 29 -8.12 -1.85 12.66
C GLN A 29 -9.49 -1.64 12.01
N ARG A 30 -10.51 -1.30 12.81
CA ARG A 30 -11.88 -1.03 12.32
C ARG A 30 -11.93 0.08 11.26
N ASP A 31 -11.02 1.06 11.32
CA ASP A 31 -11.03 2.20 10.40
C ASP A 31 -10.67 1.77 8.97
N TYR A 32 -9.85 0.74 8.83
CA TYR A 32 -9.38 0.18 7.57
C TYR A 32 -9.85 -1.25 7.34
N TYR A 33 -10.98 -1.66 7.92
CA TYR A 33 -11.53 -3.00 7.74
C TYR A 33 -11.70 -3.36 6.25
N TRP A 34 -12.14 -2.39 5.44
CA TRP A 34 -12.26 -2.54 3.99
C TRP A 34 -10.95 -2.94 3.28
N LEU A 35 -9.81 -2.42 3.74
CA LEU A 35 -8.49 -2.75 3.21
C LEU A 35 -8.10 -4.17 3.61
N GLN A 36 -8.48 -4.58 4.82
CA GLN A 36 -8.25 -5.96 5.28
C GLN A 36 -9.07 -6.94 4.45
N ASP A 37 -10.34 -6.63 4.21
CA ASP A 37 -11.22 -7.45 3.36
C ASP A 37 -10.65 -7.57 1.95
N LEU A 38 -10.21 -6.46 1.35
CA LEU A 38 -9.60 -6.46 0.03
C LEU A 38 -8.37 -7.39 -0.07
N LEU A 39 -7.54 -7.42 0.98
CA LEU A 39 -6.32 -8.22 1.05
C LEU A 39 -6.58 -9.70 1.40
N LYS A 40 -7.55 -9.98 2.28
CA LYS A 40 -7.79 -11.35 2.81
C LYS A 40 -8.82 -12.14 2.01
N SER A 41 -9.84 -11.46 1.50
CA SER A 41 -11.04 -12.08 0.94
C SER A 41 -11.49 -11.46 -0.38
N GLY A 42 -10.87 -10.35 -0.78
CA GLY A 42 -11.22 -9.59 -1.98
C GLY A 42 -10.27 -9.84 -3.15
N ALA A 43 -10.21 -8.85 -4.04
CA ALA A 43 -9.50 -8.94 -5.31
C ALA A 43 -7.98 -9.21 -5.19
N LEU A 44 -7.38 -9.01 -4.01
CA LEU A 44 -5.94 -9.19 -3.80
C LEU A 44 -5.59 -10.50 -3.09
N GLN A 45 -6.57 -11.30 -2.66
CA GLN A 45 -6.32 -12.53 -1.88
C GLN A 45 -5.33 -13.49 -2.55
N SER A 46 -5.40 -13.63 -3.88
CA SER A 46 -4.52 -14.55 -4.62
C SER A 46 -3.04 -14.18 -4.50
N TYR A 47 -2.73 -12.91 -4.23
CA TYR A 47 -1.37 -12.38 -4.10
C TYR A 47 -0.90 -12.28 -2.64
N VAL A 48 -1.77 -12.50 -1.66
CA VAL A 48 -1.49 -12.32 -0.23
C VAL A 48 -1.43 -13.67 0.47
N GLN A 49 -0.34 -13.92 1.19
CA GLN A 49 -0.19 -15.10 2.04
C GLN A 49 -0.78 -14.85 3.42
N GLU A 50 -0.43 -13.71 4.02
CA GLU A 50 -0.80 -13.34 5.38
C GLU A 50 -0.87 -11.81 5.46
N VAL A 51 -1.77 -11.30 6.31
CA VAL A 51 -1.84 -9.88 6.67
C VAL A 51 -1.43 -9.73 8.13
N LYS A 52 -0.38 -8.95 8.38
CA LYS A 52 0.10 -8.57 9.71
C LYS A 52 -0.22 -7.12 10.02
N TYR A 53 -0.28 -6.77 11.29
CA TYR A 53 -0.69 -5.44 11.74
C TYR A 53 0.37 -4.83 12.65
N GLY A 54 0.89 -3.68 12.27
CA GLY A 54 1.83 -2.90 13.07
C GLY A 54 1.21 -1.60 13.54
N TYR A 55 1.10 -1.41 14.85
CA TYR A 55 0.66 -0.13 15.39
C TYR A 55 1.84 0.85 15.42
N ILE A 56 1.63 2.07 14.92
CA ILE A 56 2.66 3.13 14.91
C ILE A 56 2.57 3.91 16.22
N LEU A 57 3.59 3.75 17.06
CA LEU A 57 3.75 4.49 18.31
C LEU A 57 4.85 5.53 18.18
N GLU A 58 4.78 6.56 19.00
CA GLU A 58 5.82 7.60 19.06
C GLU A 58 7.08 7.10 19.79
N CYS A 59 6.90 6.41 20.92
CA CYS A 59 7.99 6.05 21.84
C CYS A 59 8.47 4.60 21.73
N ASP A 60 7.62 3.62 21.41
CA ASP A 60 8.03 2.20 21.32
C ASP A 60 7.97 1.66 19.89
N TRP A 61 9.15 1.53 19.30
CA TRP A 61 9.36 1.06 17.94
C TRP A 61 9.47 -0.46 17.83
N ARG A 62 9.63 -1.18 18.96
CA ARG A 62 9.92 -2.63 18.92
C ARG A 62 8.77 -3.42 18.31
N PRO A 63 7.49 -3.20 18.66
CA PRO A 63 6.37 -3.91 18.03
C PRO A 63 6.31 -3.65 16.53
N PHE A 64 6.50 -2.38 16.12
CA PHE A 64 6.53 -1.99 14.72
C PHE A 64 7.64 -2.72 13.95
N ARG A 65 8.89 -2.64 14.42
CA ARG A 65 10.05 -3.26 13.75
C ARG A 65 9.93 -4.78 13.65
N ARG A 66 9.38 -5.42 14.68
CA ARG A 66 9.12 -6.87 14.67
C ARG A 66 8.19 -7.23 13.51
N VAL A 67 7.07 -6.54 13.39
CA VAL A 67 6.11 -6.79 12.30
C VAL A 67 6.77 -6.51 10.94
N VAL A 68 7.49 -5.40 10.78
CA VAL A 68 8.20 -5.08 9.53
C VAL A 68 9.17 -6.20 9.12
N SER A 69 9.87 -6.81 10.08
CA SER A 69 10.86 -7.86 9.80
C SER A 69 10.26 -9.17 9.29
N GLU A 70 8.95 -9.37 9.48
CA GLU A 70 8.21 -10.55 9.02
C GLU A 70 7.46 -10.30 7.70
N CYS A 71 7.48 -9.07 7.16
CA CYS A 71 6.73 -8.69 5.97
C CYS A 71 7.60 -8.66 4.72
N THR A 72 6.98 -8.89 3.56
CA THR A 72 7.58 -8.69 2.23
C THR A 72 7.03 -7.43 1.55
N PHE A 73 5.86 -6.97 1.96
CA PHE A 73 5.20 -5.77 1.46
C PHE A 73 4.59 -4.95 2.61
N GLY A 74 4.67 -3.63 2.53
CA GLY A 74 4.19 -2.73 3.58
C GLY A 74 3.16 -1.74 3.06
N VAL A 75 2.05 -1.61 3.77
CA VAL A 75 1.04 -0.57 3.56
C VAL A 75 1.02 0.33 4.77
N LEU A 76 1.45 1.58 4.61
CA LEU A 76 1.29 2.61 5.64
C LEU A 76 -0.08 3.27 5.44
N TYR A 77 -0.99 3.03 6.38
CA TYR A 77 -2.33 3.58 6.36
C TYR A 77 -2.42 4.82 7.24
N HIS A 78 -3.05 5.86 6.72
CA HIS A 78 -3.41 7.07 7.44
C HIS A 78 -4.85 7.46 7.13
N SER A 79 -5.63 7.83 8.14
CA SER A 79 -6.96 8.44 7.95
C SER A 79 -6.86 9.93 8.25
N LYS A 80 -7.39 10.77 7.34
CA LYS A 80 -7.51 12.22 7.55
C LYS A 80 -8.39 12.56 8.77
N ARG A 81 -9.27 11.65 9.24
CA ARG A 81 -10.05 11.88 10.48
C ARG A 81 -9.16 12.03 11.71
N ASN A 82 -7.97 11.42 11.69
CA ASN A 82 -7.02 11.48 12.79
C ASN A 82 -6.09 12.71 12.71
N GLY A 83 -6.41 13.71 11.86
CA GLY A 83 -5.76 15.00 11.85
C GLY A 83 -5.30 15.45 10.46
N ARG A 84 -4.03 15.83 10.35
CA ARG A 84 -3.50 16.46 9.13
C ARG A 84 -3.41 15.45 7.98
N ALA A 85 -3.75 15.88 6.77
CA ALA A 85 -3.54 15.09 5.55
C ALA A 85 -2.04 14.95 5.21
N PHE A 86 -1.22 15.90 5.65
CA PHE A 86 0.23 15.80 5.57
C PHE A 86 0.75 14.89 6.68
N ILE A 87 1.33 13.76 6.27
CA ILE A 87 1.89 12.75 7.15
C ILE A 87 3.40 12.85 7.25
N THR A 88 4.12 13.24 6.19
CA THR A 88 5.57 13.40 6.12
C THR A 88 5.95 14.85 5.82
N ASP A 89 7.23 15.18 5.97
CA ASP A 89 7.80 16.50 5.59
C ASP A 89 7.11 17.69 6.30
N VAL A 90 6.58 17.43 7.50
CA VAL A 90 5.99 18.44 8.40
C VAL A 90 6.71 18.40 9.75
N PRO A 91 6.90 19.55 10.42
CA PRO A 91 7.57 19.58 11.72
C PRO A 91 6.89 18.62 12.72
N GLY A 92 7.69 17.74 13.33
CA GLY A 92 7.19 16.72 14.27
C GLY A 92 6.49 15.53 13.61
N SER A 93 6.66 15.31 12.30
CA SER A 93 6.14 14.10 11.65
C SER A 93 6.72 12.85 12.28
N LEU A 94 5.84 12.03 12.87
CA LEU A 94 6.19 10.70 13.34
C LEU A 94 6.38 9.72 12.17
N TYR A 95 5.76 10.00 11.01
CA TYR A 95 5.77 9.08 9.88
C TYR A 95 7.07 9.10 9.10
N ASP A 96 7.84 10.20 9.11
CA ASP A 96 9.11 10.30 8.37
C ASP A 96 10.06 9.15 8.72
N SER A 97 10.30 8.94 10.01
CA SER A 97 11.20 7.89 10.47
C SER A 97 10.63 6.49 10.17
N HIS A 98 9.31 6.30 10.35
CA HIS A 98 8.67 4.98 10.15
C HIS A 98 8.67 4.59 8.68
N LEU A 99 8.40 5.55 7.79
CA LEU A 99 8.40 5.37 6.35
C LEU A 99 9.82 5.12 5.82
N ASN A 100 10.82 5.82 6.36
CA ASN A 100 12.22 5.54 6.08
C ASN A 100 12.58 4.10 6.45
N HIS A 101 12.16 3.64 7.63
CA HIS A 101 12.43 2.27 8.07
C HIS A 101 11.75 1.22 7.17
N LEU A 102 10.48 1.44 6.79
CA LEU A 102 9.77 0.56 5.85
C LEU A 102 10.49 0.49 4.51
N SER A 103 10.85 1.64 3.94
CA SER A 103 11.53 1.72 2.64
C SER A 103 12.91 1.05 2.67
N ALA A 104 13.68 1.30 3.73
CA ALA A 104 14.98 0.70 3.92
C ALA A 104 14.90 -0.83 4.08
N ARG A 105 13.83 -1.34 4.72
CA ARG A 105 13.74 -2.76 5.04
C ARG A 105 13.06 -3.61 3.97
N LEU A 106 11.99 -3.09 3.37
CA LEU A 106 11.19 -3.80 2.36
C LEU A 106 11.59 -3.40 0.94
N GLY A 107 12.28 -2.28 0.78
CA GLY A 107 12.55 -1.66 -0.50
C GLY A 107 11.41 -0.75 -0.94
N LYS A 108 11.76 0.42 -1.51
CA LYS A 108 10.80 1.43 -1.99
C LYS A 108 9.60 0.86 -2.74
N LYS A 109 9.84 -0.03 -3.72
CA LYS A 109 8.79 -0.60 -4.58
C LYS A 109 7.75 -1.44 -3.83
N ASN A 110 8.11 -1.92 -2.64
CA ASN A 110 7.27 -2.78 -1.81
C ASN A 110 6.60 -2.02 -0.66
N VAL A 111 6.59 -0.68 -0.72
CA VAL A 111 5.94 0.19 0.25
C VAL A 111 4.86 1.01 -0.45
N LEU A 112 3.64 0.92 0.05
CA LEU A 112 2.49 1.70 -0.40
C LEU A 112 2.00 2.59 0.75
N VAL A 113 1.61 3.82 0.43
CA VAL A 113 0.91 4.70 1.38
C VAL A 113 -0.55 4.82 0.96
N VAL A 114 -1.45 4.63 1.92
CA VAL A 114 -2.90 4.82 1.76
C VAL A 114 -3.31 5.98 2.65
N ILE A 115 -3.90 7.01 2.05
CA ILE A 115 -4.49 8.16 2.75
C ILE A 115 -6.00 8.09 2.55
N ASP A 116 -6.72 7.75 3.62
CA ASP A 116 -8.17 7.57 3.65
C ASP A 116 -8.88 8.81 4.22
N ASP A 117 -10.20 8.86 4.05
CA ASP A 117 -11.10 9.93 4.50
C ASP A 117 -10.78 11.32 3.90
N MET A 118 -10.25 11.32 2.68
CA MET A 118 -10.02 12.55 1.92
C MET A 118 -11.35 13.19 1.52
N GLU A 119 -11.39 14.51 1.54
CA GLU A 119 -12.52 15.28 0.96
C GLU A 119 -12.43 15.27 -0.56
N ASP A 120 -11.21 15.32 -1.07
CA ASP A 120 -10.90 15.28 -2.50
C ASP A 120 -9.82 14.22 -2.76
N PRO A 121 -10.19 13.04 -3.31
CA PRO A 121 -9.23 12.02 -3.73
C PRO A 121 -8.75 12.21 -5.18
N SER A 122 -8.86 13.42 -5.75
CA SER A 122 -8.47 13.73 -7.14
C SER A 122 -6.98 13.51 -7.42
N ALA A 123 -6.67 13.39 -8.72
CA ALA A 123 -5.28 13.30 -9.18
C ALA A 123 -4.51 14.59 -8.91
N GLU A 124 -5.20 15.74 -8.96
CA GLU A 124 -4.69 17.07 -8.66
C GLU A 124 -4.28 17.17 -7.19
N GLU A 125 -5.14 16.73 -6.26
CA GLU A 125 -4.80 16.74 -4.83
C GLU A 125 -3.67 15.76 -4.51
N LYS A 126 -3.67 14.58 -5.16
CA LYS A 126 -2.54 13.66 -5.07
C LYS A 126 -1.24 14.29 -5.56
N ALA A 127 -1.25 15.01 -6.69
CA ALA A 127 -0.08 15.69 -7.20
C ALA A 127 0.43 16.76 -6.20
N ARG A 128 -0.50 17.56 -5.64
CA ARG A 128 -0.19 18.57 -4.62
C ARG A 128 0.41 17.98 -3.36
N ILE A 129 -0.15 16.86 -2.87
CA ILE A 129 0.38 16.11 -1.73
C ILE A 129 1.81 15.65 -2.01
N LEU A 130 2.04 15.05 -3.17
CA LEU A 130 3.33 14.51 -3.54
C LEU A 130 4.37 15.58 -3.87
N GLU A 131 3.96 16.81 -4.18
CA GLU A 131 4.84 17.98 -4.33
C GLU A 131 5.26 18.51 -2.96
N LYS A 132 4.29 18.66 -2.04
CA LYS A 132 4.54 19.16 -0.68
C LYS A 132 5.24 18.15 0.23
N GLN A 133 5.12 16.86 -0.08
CA GLN A 133 5.68 15.75 0.70
C GLN A 133 6.62 14.90 -0.16
N PRO A 134 7.81 15.40 -0.52
CA PRO A 134 8.74 14.70 -1.40
C PRO A 134 9.21 13.36 -0.83
N SER A 135 9.17 13.17 0.50
CA SER A 135 9.55 11.90 1.13
C SER A 135 8.62 10.75 0.71
N LEU A 136 7.33 11.02 0.44
CA LEU A 136 6.42 10.01 -0.11
C LEU A 136 6.91 9.49 -1.46
N ARG A 137 7.27 10.38 -2.39
CA ARG A 137 7.80 9.98 -3.71
C ARG A 137 9.13 9.25 -3.62
N LYS A 138 9.96 9.59 -2.64
CA LYS A 138 11.31 9.02 -2.48
C LYS A 138 11.25 7.64 -1.84
N LEU A 139 10.38 7.44 -0.86
CA LEU A 139 10.40 6.28 0.02
C LEU A 139 9.36 5.21 -0.33
N THR A 140 8.38 5.50 -1.20
CA THR A 140 7.30 4.56 -1.52
C THR A 140 7.21 4.25 -3.01
N GLY A 141 6.62 3.09 -3.32
CA GLY A 141 6.28 2.66 -4.68
C GLY A 141 5.00 3.30 -5.18
N GLY A 142 4.16 3.81 -4.28
CA GLY A 142 2.94 4.51 -4.63
C GLY A 142 2.25 5.17 -3.44
N VAL A 143 1.30 6.04 -3.78
CA VAL A 143 0.35 6.67 -2.85
C VAL A 143 -1.05 6.53 -3.43
N LEU A 144 -2.01 6.07 -2.63
CA LEU A 144 -3.43 6.00 -2.99
C LEU A 144 -4.23 6.90 -2.06
N LEU A 145 -5.14 7.67 -2.64
CA LEU A 145 -6.08 8.52 -1.91
C LEU A 145 -7.47 7.90 -1.98
N PHE A 146 -8.16 7.84 -0.84
CA PHE A 146 -9.54 7.37 -0.75
C PHE A 146 -10.42 8.45 -0.13
N GLY A 147 -11.57 8.68 -0.76
CA GLY A 147 -12.54 9.65 -0.30
C GLY A 147 -13.38 9.12 0.87
N ARG A 148 -14.00 10.03 1.63
CA ARG A 148 -14.96 9.66 2.69
C ARG A 148 -16.14 8.86 2.15
N ASP A 149 -16.60 9.23 0.95
CA ASP A 149 -17.57 8.45 0.20
C ASP A 149 -16.78 7.33 -0.48
N LYS A 150 -16.92 6.12 0.06
CA LYS A 150 -16.31 4.90 -0.49
C LYS A 150 -17.03 4.48 -1.77
N THR A 151 -17.13 5.38 -2.74
CA THR A 151 -17.58 5.08 -4.08
C THR A 151 -16.42 4.36 -4.75
N TYR A 152 -16.40 3.04 -4.64
CA TYR A 152 -15.43 2.18 -5.31
C TYR A 152 -15.51 2.41 -6.82
N THR A 153 -14.75 3.36 -7.35
CA THR A 153 -14.41 3.40 -8.77
C THR A 153 -13.30 2.39 -9.00
N LEU A 154 -13.65 1.11 -8.83
CA LEU A 154 -13.07 0.09 -9.69
C LEU A 154 -13.61 0.43 -11.08
N ASN A 155 -12.88 1.30 -11.79
CA ASN A 155 -13.01 1.41 -13.22
C ASN A 155 -12.70 0.03 -13.77
N HIS A 156 -13.74 -0.79 -13.91
CA HIS A 156 -13.84 -1.70 -15.03
C HIS A 156 -13.64 -0.82 -16.26
N ARG A 157 -12.38 -0.76 -16.71
CA ARG A 157 -12.08 -0.66 -18.13
C ARG A 157 -12.71 -1.92 -18.75
N LYS A 158 -14.02 -1.87 -18.97
CA LYS A 158 -14.60 -2.55 -20.11
C LYS A 158 -14.01 -1.80 -21.29
N GLU A 159 -12.93 -2.36 -21.84
CA GLU A 159 -12.65 -2.22 -23.26
C GLU A 159 -13.86 -2.83 -23.97
N ASN A 160 -14.89 -2.01 -24.17
CA ASN A 160 -15.88 -2.29 -25.18
C ASN A 160 -15.25 -1.83 -26.49
N ASN A 161 -14.56 -2.78 -27.11
CA ASN A 161 -14.46 -2.83 -28.56
C ASN A 161 -15.88 -2.72 -29.12
N ASN A 162 -16.13 -1.68 -29.90
CA ASN A 162 -17.01 -1.76 -31.07
C ASN A 162 -16.47 -0.81 -32.14
#